data_AF-A0A7J0AHT2-F1
#
_entry.id   AF-A0A7J0AHT2-F1
#
_cell.length_a   1.000
_cell.length_b   1.000
_cell.length_c   1.000
_cell.angle_alpha   90.00
_cell.angle_beta   90.00
_cell.angle_gamma   90.00
#
_symmetry.space_group_name_H-M   'P 1'
#
loop_
_entity.id
_entity.type
_entity.pdbx_description
1 polymer ?
#
loop_
_entity_poly.entity_id
_entity_poly.type
_entity_poly.pdbx_seq_one_letter_code
_entity_poly.pdbx_strand_id
1 'polypeptide(L)'
;MIKFSATALIHYISPVLQVSDNFQKRELILDDSWEKDGKTYPNYVLIEFTGDKMPLLDNFAPGQRVTVEAYVNGREYQGRYFNSIKGMGIVPYQAPSTVGQRPAQPAPGSYPQQPTYPQAPGAYPQGGYPQTPGGYPQQPAYPQQAAYPQQGGYPQQPPAPAPMPASPQGGNLGPDGLPFR
;
A
#
# COMPACT_ATOMS: atom_id res chain seq x y z
N MET A 1 20.28 21.16 -0.39
CA MET A 1 19.08 20.33 -0.28
C MET A 1 19.43 18.94 -0.78
N ILE A 2 19.17 17.89 0.01
CA ILE A 2 19.50 16.50 -0.35
C ILE A 2 18.21 15.77 -0.72
N LYS A 3 18.18 15.14 -1.92
CA LYS A 3 17.05 14.31 -2.35
C LYS A 3 17.13 12.94 -1.71
N PHE A 4 15.99 12.39 -1.29
CA PHE A 4 15.86 10.98 -0.93
C PHE A 4 14.50 10.42 -1.36
N SER A 5 14.40 9.09 -1.32
CA SER A 5 13.16 8.34 -1.52
C SER A 5 12.93 7.45 -0.30
N ALA A 6 11.68 7.38 0.17
CA ALA A 6 11.29 6.55 1.31
C ALA A 6 10.06 5.70 0.94
N THR A 7 10.05 4.44 1.37
CA THR A 7 8.90 3.55 1.19
C THR A 7 8.43 3.04 2.55
N ALA A 8 7.23 3.40 2.95
CA ALA A 8 6.68 3.11 4.27
C ALA A 8 5.14 3.11 4.24
N LEU A 9 4.51 2.76 5.36
CA LEU A 9 3.07 2.90 5.54
C LEU A 9 2.72 4.34 5.90
N ILE A 10 1.57 4.82 5.43
CA ILE A 10 1.01 6.09 5.90
C ILE A 10 0.44 5.87 7.30
N HIS A 11 0.99 6.57 8.29
CA HIS A 11 0.41 6.63 9.64
C HIS A 11 -0.76 7.61 9.70
N TYR A 12 -0.54 8.83 9.16
CA TYR A 12 -1.50 9.92 9.24
C TYR A 12 -1.30 10.91 8.11
N ILE A 13 -2.40 11.56 7.70
CA ILE A 13 -2.40 12.70 6.78
C ILE A 13 -3.20 13.82 7.45
N SER A 14 -2.60 14.99 7.60
CA SER A 14 -3.28 16.13 8.20
C SER A 14 -4.32 16.75 7.24
N PRO A 15 -5.34 17.44 7.79
CA PRO A 15 -6.03 18.48 7.02
C PRO A 15 -5.04 19.58 6.60
N VAL A 16 -5.49 20.54 5.79
CA VAL A 16 -4.70 21.73 5.50
C VAL A 16 -4.50 22.54 6.79
N LEU A 17 -3.25 22.79 7.13
CA LEU A 17 -2.84 23.57 8.29
C LEU A 17 -2.43 24.97 7.82
N GLN A 18 -3.11 26.00 8.34
CA GLN A 18 -2.71 27.40 8.16
C GLN A 18 -1.63 27.76 9.18
N VAL A 19 -0.42 28.05 8.70
CA VAL A 19 0.73 28.39 9.55
C VAL A 19 0.92 29.90 9.65
N SER A 20 0.70 30.62 8.54
CA SER A 20 0.62 32.09 8.48
C SER A 20 -0.25 32.49 7.30
N ASP A 21 -0.62 33.77 7.15
CA ASP A 21 -1.53 34.24 6.09
C ASP A 21 -1.18 33.74 4.68
N ASN A 22 0.12 33.64 4.37
CA ASN A 22 0.62 33.20 3.06
C ASN A 22 1.24 31.80 3.06
N PHE A 23 1.16 31.07 4.18
CA PHE A 23 1.78 29.76 4.29
C PHE A 23 0.81 28.72 4.86
N GLN A 24 0.50 27.74 4.01
CA GLN A 24 -0.30 26.56 4.34
C GLN A 24 0.51 25.31 4.02
N LYS A 25 0.28 24.26 4.81
CA LYS A 25 0.88 22.95 4.58
C LYS A 25 -0.09 21.82 4.91
N ARG A 26 0.21 20.64 4.37
CA ARG A 26 -0.27 19.36 4.90
C ARG A 26 0.92 18.55 5.38
N GLU A 27 0.69 17.71 6.36
CA GLU A 27 1.70 16.83 6.94
C GLU A 27 1.32 15.39 6.61
N LEU A 28 2.28 14.67 6.03
CA LEU A 28 2.25 13.23 5.85
C LEU A 28 3.16 12.62 6.92
N ILE A 29 2.62 11.72 7.74
CA ILE A 29 3.42 10.96 8.71
C ILE A 29 3.56 9.55 8.17
N LEU A 30 4.80 9.13 7.94
CA LEU A 30 5.14 7.76 7.59
C LEU A 30 5.48 6.95 8.84
N ASP A 31 5.03 5.71 8.89
CA ASP A 31 5.37 4.72 9.90
C ASP A 31 6.51 3.83 9.41
N ASP A 32 7.69 4.00 10.01
CA ASP A 32 8.88 3.17 9.82
C ASP A 32 9.26 2.46 11.13
N SER A 33 8.26 2.21 12.00
CA SER A 33 8.45 1.48 13.24
C SER A 33 9.01 0.09 12.96
N TRP A 34 9.92 -0.36 13.82
CA TRP A 34 10.59 -1.65 13.69
C TRP A 34 10.51 -2.43 14.98
N GLU A 35 10.63 -3.75 14.88
CA GLU A 35 10.58 -4.65 16.04
C GLU A 35 11.91 -5.33 16.25
N LYS A 36 12.29 -5.48 17.52
CA LYS A 36 13.44 -6.27 17.94
C LYS A 36 13.23 -6.81 19.34
N ASP A 37 13.55 -8.09 19.53
CA ASP A 37 13.42 -8.80 20.80
C ASP A 37 12.00 -8.71 21.42
N GLY A 38 10.97 -8.75 20.57
CA GLY A 38 9.56 -8.63 20.99
C GLY A 38 9.15 -7.23 21.44
N LYS A 39 10.00 -6.22 21.26
CA LYS A 39 9.72 -4.81 21.55
C LYS A 39 9.58 -4.01 20.25
N THR A 40 8.52 -3.22 20.18
CA THR A 40 8.30 -2.25 19.10
C THR A 40 9.03 -0.95 19.41
N TYR A 41 9.73 -0.42 18.41
CA TYR A 41 10.44 0.86 18.44
C TYR A 41 9.74 1.82 17.47
N PRO A 42 8.92 2.76 17.97
CA PRO A 42 8.20 3.70 17.12
C PRO A 42 9.16 4.61 16.36
N ASN A 43 8.93 4.74 15.06
CA ASN A 43 9.66 5.68 14.21
C ASN A 43 8.67 6.34 13.24
N TYR A 44 8.22 7.55 13.59
CA TYR A 44 7.27 8.33 12.80
C TYR A 44 7.98 9.48 12.11
N VAL A 45 7.99 9.47 10.79
CA VAL A 45 8.69 10.46 9.97
C VAL A 45 7.68 11.43 9.37
N LEU A 46 7.76 12.70 9.78
CA LEU A 46 6.92 13.78 9.26
C LEU A 46 7.52 14.37 7.97
N ILE A 47 6.68 14.48 6.95
CA ILE A 47 7.00 15.08 5.65
C ILE A 47 5.99 16.19 5.35
N GLU A 48 6.48 17.40 5.09
CA GLU A 48 5.62 18.55 4.82
C GLU A 48 5.36 18.70 3.31
N PHE A 49 4.09 18.76 2.92
CA PHE A 49 3.65 19.11 1.58
C PHE A 49 3.10 20.53 1.59
N THR A 50 3.53 21.37 0.66
CA THR A 50 3.16 22.80 0.59
C THR A 50 2.79 23.18 -0.83
N GLY A 51 1.99 24.23 -0.99
CA GLY A 51 1.61 24.75 -2.30
C GLY A 51 0.95 23.69 -3.20
N ASP A 52 1.44 23.57 -4.44
CA ASP A 52 0.90 22.66 -5.46
C ASP A 52 1.10 21.17 -5.15
N LYS A 53 1.90 20.84 -4.13
CA LYS A 53 2.12 19.46 -3.69
C LYS A 53 1.08 18.97 -2.68
N MET A 54 0.37 19.86 -1.99
CA MET A 54 -0.65 19.46 -1.00
C MET A 54 -1.76 18.57 -1.57
N PRO A 55 -2.32 18.84 -2.77
CA PRO A 55 -3.38 18.00 -3.35
C PRO A 55 -2.91 16.59 -3.72
N LEU A 56 -1.60 16.35 -3.83
CA LEU A 56 -1.08 15.00 -4.10
C LEU A 56 -1.48 13.98 -3.02
N LEU A 57 -1.78 14.46 -1.81
CA LEU A 57 -2.19 13.61 -0.69
C LEU A 57 -3.69 13.25 -0.72
N ASP A 58 -4.50 13.84 -1.60
CA ASP A 58 -5.97 13.68 -1.61
C ASP A 58 -6.42 12.26 -1.94
N ASN A 59 -5.61 11.53 -2.71
CA ASN A 59 -5.92 10.17 -3.14
C ASN A 59 -5.34 9.09 -2.22
N PHE A 60 -4.76 9.49 -1.08
CA PHE A 60 -4.09 8.58 -0.15
C PHE A 60 -4.78 8.54 1.21
N ALA A 61 -4.62 7.43 1.91
CA ALA A 61 -5.22 7.20 3.23
C ALA A 61 -4.24 6.47 4.17
N PRO A 62 -4.40 6.64 5.50
CA PRO A 62 -3.67 5.83 6.48
C PRO A 62 -3.75 4.32 6.21
N GLY A 63 -2.65 3.62 6.47
CA GLY A 63 -2.48 2.19 6.21
C GLY A 63 -2.02 1.84 4.78
N GLN A 64 -2.02 2.79 3.84
CA GLN A 64 -1.49 2.53 2.50
C GLN A 64 0.05 2.53 2.51
N ARG A 65 0.66 1.59 1.78
CA ARG A 65 2.10 1.61 1.53
C ARG A 65 2.39 2.49 0.32
N VAL A 66 3.31 3.44 0.47
CA VAL A 66 3.64 4.43 -0.55
C VAL A 66 5.15 4.58 -0.70
N THR A 67 5.56 5.09 -1.86
CA THR A 67 6.91 5.61 -2.07
C THR A 67 6.82 7.12 -2.22
N VAL A 68 7.59 7.84 -1.39
CA VAL A 68 7.62 9.30 -1.34
C VAL A 68 8.98 9.78 -1.82
N GLU A 69 8.99 10.70 -2.78
CA GLU A 69 10.16 11.50 -3.08
C GLU A 69 10.14 12.77 -2.24
N ALA A 70 11.26 13.07 -1.57
CA ALA A 70 11.35 14.21 -0.70
C ALA A 70 12.76 14.81 -0.68
N TYR A 71 12.83 16.00 -0.10
CA TYR A 71 14.07 16.72 0.13
C TYR A 71 14.26 16.98 1.61
N VAL A 72 15.46 16.66 2.12
CA VAL A 72 15.89 17.06 3.46
C VAL A 72 16.74 18.32 3.38
N ASN A 73 16.44 19.26 4.26
CA ASN A 73 17.14 20.53 4.42
C ASN A 73 17.61 20.68 5.85
N GLY A 74 18.92 20.83 6.03
CA GLY A 74 19.52 21.22 7.31
C GLY A 74 19.54 22.74 7.43
N ARG A 75 19.27 23.23 8.65
CA ARG A 75 19.47 24.62 9.04
C ARG A 75 20.17 24.65 10.40
N GLU A 76 21.09 25.57 10.57
CA GLU A 76 21.68 25.87 11.87
C GLU A 76 20.93 27.07 12.47
N TYR A 77 20.64 26.97 13.76
CA TYR A 77 20.03 28.03 14.53
C TYR A 77 20.56 27.96 15.97
N GLN A 78 21.29 29.00 16.39
CA GLN A 78 21.84 29.14 17.74
C GLN A 78 22.70 27.94 18.18
N GLY A 79 23.62 27.51 17.31
CA GLY A 79 24.52 26.38 17.52
C GLY A 79 23.85 25.01 17.39
N ARG A 80 22.55 24.95 17.06
CA ARG A 80 21.79 23.70 16.92
C ARG A 80 21.39 23.47 15.48
N TYR A 81 21.48 22.21 15.04
CA TYR A 81 21.15 21.81 13.68
C TYR A 81 19.76 21.17 13.65
N PHE A 82 18.92 21.64 12.73
CA PHE A 82 17.56 21.17 12.56
C PHE A 82 17.35 20.72 11.12
N ASN A 83 16.63 19.63 10.94
CA ASN A 83 16.18 19.20 9.63
C ASN A 83 14.75 19.67 9.36
N SER A 84 14.43 19.77 8.08
CA SER A 84 13.06 19.88 7.58
C SER A 84 12.95 19.03 6.33
N ILE A 85 11.84 18.32 6.19
CA ILE A 85 11.61 17.41 5.07
C ILE A 85 10.44 17.95 4.26
N LYS A 86 10.69 18.19 2.97
CA LYS A 86 9.68 18.68 2.01
C LYS A 86 9.33 17.58 1.03
N GLY A 87 8.06 17.22 0.97
CA GLY A 87 7.52 16.25 0.03
C GLY A 87 7.47 16.83 -1.38
N MET A 88 7.91 16.04 -2.35
CA MET A 88 7.89 16.39 -3.78
C MET A 88 6.91 15.58 -4.59
N GLY A 89 6.78 14.30 -4.24
CA GLY A 89 5.93 13.37 -4.95
C GLY A 89 5.61 12.18 -4.07
N ILE A 90 4.48 11.56 -4.33
CA ILE A 90 4.00 10.38 -3.64
C ILE A 90 3.33 9.48 -4.67
N VAL A 91 3.64 8.20 -4.62
CA VAL A 91 3.01 7.18 -5.47
C VAL A 91 2.64 5.98 -4.62
N PRO A 92 1.59 5.23 -4.98
CA PRO A 92 1.33 3.93 -4.37
C PRO A 92 2.55 3.03 -4.54
N TYR A 93 2.90 2.27 -3.49
CA TYR A 93 3.99 1.32 -3.59
C TYR A 93 3.64 0.22 -4.60
N GLN A 94 4.55 -0.02 -5.54
CA GLN A 94 4.46 -1.13 -6.49
C GLN A 94 5.51 -2.17 -6.09
N ALA A 95 5.06 -3.37 -5.75
CA ALA A 95 5.98 -4.48 -5.53
C ALA A 95 6.72 -4.77 -6.85
N PRO A 96 8.04 -5.01 -6.83
CA PRO A 96 8.76 -5.44 -8.01
C PRO A 96 8.08 -6.70 -8.56
N SER A 97 7.52 -6.61 -9.77
CA SER A 97 6.99 -7.79 -10.44
C SER A 97 8.17 -8.69 -10.79
N THR A 98 8.36 -9.74 -10.01
CA THR A 98 9.19 -10.88 -10.41
C THR A 98 8.44 -11.61 -11.52
N VAL A 99 8.50 -11.07 -12.74
CA VAL A 99 8.19 -11.87 -13.92
C VAL A 99 9.28 -12.94 -13.95
N GLY A 100 8.96 -14.10 -13.40
CA GLY A 100 9.78 -15.28 -13.54
C GLY A 100 9.99 -15.49 -15.03
N GLN A 101 11.22 -15.26 -15.48
CA GLN A 101 11.71 -15.89 -16.69
C GLN A 101 11.67 -17.39 -16.42
N ARG A 102 10.51 -18.02 -16.62
CA ARG A 102 10.46 -19.44 -16.87
C ARG A 102 11.14 -19.60 -18.22
N PRO A 103 12.27 -20.33 -18.33
CA PRO A 103 12.88 -20.59 -19.62
C PRO A 103 11.81 -21.22 -20.51
N ALA A 104 11.61 -20.63 -21.69
CA ALA A 104 10.68 -21.13 -22.68
C ALA A 104 11.10 -22.56 -23.04
N GLN A 105 10.27 -23.53 -22.67
CA GLN A 105 10.42 -24.90 -23.11
C GLN A 105 10.06 -24.92 -24.61
N PRO A 106 10.96 -25.32 -25.52
CA PRO A 106 10.68 -25.28 -26.95
C PRO A 106 9.53 -26.25 -27.28
N ALA A 107 8.51 -25.74 -27.96
CA ALA A 107 7.41 -26.55 -28.48
C ALA A 107 7.92 -27.48 -29.61
N PRO A 108 7.48 -28.75 -29.67
CA PRO A 108 7.81 -29.65 -30.78
C PRO A 108 7.21 -29.17 -32.10
N GLY A 109 7.98 -29.38 -33.17
CA GLY A 109 7.83 -28.74 -34.46
C GLY A 109 6.49 -28.96 -35.18
N SER A 110 6.06 -27.89 -35.84
CA SER A 110 5.05 -27.91 -36.90
C SER A 110 5.68 -28.32 -38.22
N TYR A 111 5.21 -29.43 -38.80
CA TYR A 111 5.56 -29.85 -40.16
C TYR A 111 4.90 -28.94 -41.21
N PRO A 112 5.57 -28.63 -42.33
CA PRO A 112 4.99 -27.85 -43.42
C PRO A 112 4.00 -28.70 -44.24
N GLN A 113 2.82 -28.14 -44.52
CA GLN A 113 1.82 -28.70 -45.44
C GLN A 113 2.34 -28.66 -46.88
N GLN A 114 2.19 -29.75 -47.62
CA GLN A 114 2.39 -29.79 -49.08
C GLN A 114 1.23 -29.11 -49.82
N PRO A 115 1.47 -28.43 -50.96
CA PRO A 115 0.41 -27.87 -51.79
C PRO A 115 -0.27 -28.95 -52.64
N THR A 116 -1.60 -28.95 -52.64
CA THR A 116 -2.45 -29.81 -53.47
C THR A 116 -2.76 -29.14 -54.81
N TYR A 117 -2.71 -29.93 -55.89
CA TYR A 117 -3.07 -29.52 -57.25
C TYR A 117 -4.60 -29.50 -57.46
N PRO A 118 -5.13 -28.65 -58.36
CA PRO A 118 -6.55 -28.56 -58.65
C PRO A 118 -7.02 -29.62 -59.67
N GLN A 119 -8.17 -30.25 -59.40
CA GLN A 119 -8.94 -31.04 -60.37
C GLN A 119 -10.39 -30.53 -60.39
N ALA A 120 -10.96 -30.46 -61.60
CA ALA A 120 -12.34 -30.10 -61.93
C ALA A 120 -13.01 -31.28 -62.67
N PRO A 121 -14.29 -31.22 -63.08
CA PRO A 121 -15.48 -31.26 -62.23
C PRO A 121 -16.53 -32.32 -62.68
N GLY A 122 -17.42 -32.71 -61.75
CA GLY A 122 -18.71 -33.36 -62.01
C GLY A 122 -18.83 -34.80 -61.50
N ALA A 123 -19.99 -35.35 -61.13
CA ALA A 123 -21.32 -34.81 -60.87
C ALA A 123 -22.22 -35.96 -60.27
N TYR A 124 -23.31 -35.56 -59.59
CA TYR A 124 -24.55 -36.30 -59.21
C TYR A 124 -24.53 -37.46 -58.16
N PRO A 125 -25.68 -37.84 -57.53
CA PRO A 125 -25.91 -37.64 -56.09
C PRO A 125 -26.54 -38.86 -55.35
N GLN A 126 -27.17 -38.62 -54.18
CA GLN A 126 -27.80 -39.51 -53.16
C GLN A 126 -26.82 -40.06 -52.12
N GLY A 127 -27.10 -40.11 -50.81
CA GLY A 127 -28.26 -39.79 -49.98
C GLY A 127 -28.09 -40.59 -48.67
N GLY A 128 -28.29 -39.99 -47.49
CA GLY A 128 -28.30 -40.71 -46.21
C GLY A 128 -27.79 -39.90 -45.00
N TYR A 129 -28.63 -39.81 -43.96
CA TYR A 129 -28.34 -39.31 -42.60
C TYR A 129 -27.36 -40.26 -41.85
N PRO A 130 -26.81 -40.02 -40.62
CA PRO A 130 -27.23 -39.05 -39.58
C PRO A 130 -26.10 -38.43 -38.67
N GLN A 131 -26.55 -37.65 -37.68
CA GLN A 131 -25.94 -37.29 -36.39
C GLN A 131 -24.89 -36.15 -36.27
N THR A 132 -25.28 -35.12 -35.53
CA THR A 132 -24.41 -34.10 -34.92
C THR A 132 -24.25 -34.37 -33.41
N PRO A 133 -23.02 -34.47 -32.88
CA PRO A 133 -22.74 -34.35 -31.46
C PRO A 133 -22.33 -32.90 -31.14
N GLY A 134 -23.25 -32.11 -30.60
CA GLY A 134 -22.98 -30.77 -30.06
C GLY A 134 -22.91 -30.82 -28.54
N GLY A 135 -21.72 -31.06 -27.98
CA GLY A 135 -21.45 -31.00 -26.55
C GLY A 135 -21.08 -29.58 -26.11
N TYR A 136 -21.81 -29.04 -25.14
CA TYR A 136 -21.49 -27.80 -24.43
C TYR A 136 -20.48 -28.08 -23.31
N PRO A 137 -19.41 -27.27 -23.14
CA PRO A 137 -18.71 -27.24 -21.87
C PRO A 137 -19.37 -26.24 -20.89
N GLN A 138 -19.58 -26.76 -19.68
CA GLN A 138 -20.23 -26.20 -18.50
C GLN A 138 -19.46 -25.06 -17.83
N GLN A 139 -20.19 -24.15 -17.18
CA GLN A 139 -19.69 -23.16 -16.21
C GLN A 139 -19.29 -23.83 -14.88
N PRO A 140 -18.23 -23.40 -14.18
CA PRO A 140 -17.91 -23.91 -12.85
C PRO A 140 -18.92 -23.47 -11.79
N ALA A 141 -19.48 -24.45 -11.07
CA ALA A 141 -20.33 -24.26 -9.91
C ALA A 141 -19.52 -23.83 -8.67
N TYR A 142 -19.97 -22.78 -7.99
CA TYR A 142 -19.47 -22.42 -6.66
C TYR A 142 -20.06 -23.36 -5.61
N PRO A 143 -19.26 -23.93 -4.68
CA PRO A 143 -19.79 -24.72 -3.58
C PRO A 143 -20.49 -23.83 -2.54
N GLN A 144 -21.62 -24.33 -2.06
CA GLN A 144 -22.47 -23.71 -1.03
C GLN A 144 -21.85 -23.73 0.37
N GLN A 145 -22.37 -22.83 1.20
CA GLN A 145 -22.00 -22.47 2.57
C GLN A 145 -21.85 -23.65 3.55
N ALA A 146 -20.82 -23.55 4.39
CA ALA A 146 -20.75 -24.25 5.65
C ALA A 146 -21.60 -23.54 6.71
N ALA A 147 -22.44 -24.32 7.40
CA ALA A 147 -23.22 -23.89 8.55
C ALA A 147 -22.31 -23.63 9.76
N TYR A 148 -22.52 -22.51 10.44
CA TYR A 148 -21.87 -22.20 11.71
C TYR A 148 -22.62 -22.86 12.88
N PRO A 149 -21.94 -23.59 13.79
CA PRO A 149 -22.54 -23.94 15.06
C PRO A 149 -22.57 -22.72 15.99
N GLN A 150 -23.77 -22.45 16.54
CA GLN A 150 -24.02 -21.55 17.65
C GLN A 150 -23.52 -22.19 18.95
N GLN A 151 -22.58 -21.56 19.67
CA GLN A 151 -22.54 -21.52 21.15
C GLN A 151 -21.38 -20.66 21.68
N GLY A 152 -21.69 -19.77 22.62
CA GLY A 152 -20.85 -19.52 23.80
C GLY A 152 -20.18 -18.15 23.94
N GLY A 153 -20.78 -17.29 24.77
CA GLY A 153 -20.04 -16.43 25.72
C GLY A 153 -19.50 -15.10 25.21
N TYR A 154 -20.21 -14.02 25.53
CA TYR A 154 -19.70 -12.65 25.53
C TYR A 154 -18.61 -12.51 26.61
N PRO A 155 -17.40 -12.02 26.30
CA PRO A 155 -16.49 -11.57 27.34
C PRO A 155 -17.05 -10.30 27.99
N GLN A 156 -17.12 -10.35 29.32
CA GLN A 156 -17.48 -9.24 30.21
C GLN A 156 -16.59 -8.02 29.94
N GLN A 157 -17.23 -6.85 29.92
CA GLN A 157 -16.58 -5.54 29.86
C GLN A 157 -15.69 -5.37 31.11
N PRO A 158 -14.40 -5.01 30.99
CA PRO A 158 -13.57 -4.73 32.16
C PRO A 158 -14.13 -3.49 32.90
N PRO A 159 -14.02 -3.45 34.24
CA PRO A 159 -14.52 -2.33 35.02
C PRO A 159 -13.81 -1.03 34.63
N ALA A 160 -14.55 0.08 34.72
CA ALA A 160 -14.04 1.41 34.42
C ALA A 160 -12.75 1.71 35.19
N PRO A 161 -11.76 2.38 34.58
CA PRO A 161 -10.56 2.80 35.30
C PRO A 161 -10.94 3.77 36.42
N ALA A 162 -10.26 3.63 37.57
CA ALA A 162 -10.42 4.52 38.71
C ALA A 162 -10.18 5.99 38.30
N PRO A 163 -10.86 6.97 38.93
CA PRO A 163 -10.60 8.38 38.67
C PRO A 163 -9.13 8.69 38.97
N MET A 164 -8.47 9.39 38.05
CA MET A 164 -7.07 9.77 38.20
C MET A 164 -6.88 10.65 39.44
N PRO A 165 -5.81 10.44 40.24
CA PRO A 165 -5.45 11.39 41.28
C PRO A 165 -5.09 12.73 40.63
N ALA A 166 -5.51 13.81 41.28
CA ALA A 166 -5.29 15.18 40.83
C ALA A 166 -3.80 15.44 40.54
N SER A 167 -3.52 16.08 39.40
CA SER A 167 -2.19 16.55 39.01
C SER A 167 -1.61 17.43 40.13
N PRO A 168 -0.39 17.15 40.64
CA PRO A 168 0.30 18.08 41.51
C PRO A 168 0.57 19.38 40.75
N GLN A 169 0.22 20.50 41.39
CA GLN A 169 0.51 21.86 40.94
C GLN A 169 1.95 22.01 40.47
N GLY A 170 2.12 22.71 39.34
CA GLY A 170 3.39 23.01 38.73
C GLY A 170 4.36 23.68 39.70
N GLY A 171 5.37 22.92 40.12
CA GLY A 171 6.60 23.46 40.68
C GLY A 171 7.57 23.73 39.53
N ASN A 172 8.01 24.98 39.43
CA ASN A 172 9.02 25.46 38.50
C ASN A 172 10.33 24.68 38.68
N LEU A 173 10.60 23.70 37.82
CA LEU A 173 11.88 22.98 37.82
C LEU A 173 12.89 23.76 36.98
N GLY A 174 13.87 24.36 37.66
CA GLY A 174 15.02 25.00 37.05
C GLY A 174 15.90 24.03 36.22
N PRO A 175 17.00 24.53 35.65
CA PRO A 175 17.78 23.82 34.61
C PRO A 175 18.38 22.47 35.02
N ASP A 176 18.38 22.11 36.30
CA ASP A 176 18.89 20.83 36.82
C ASP A 176 17.82 19.72 36.95
N GLY A 177 16.57 19.97 36.56
CA GLY A 177 15.44 19.05 36.75
C GLY A 177 15.06 18.17 35.55
N LEU A 178 15.84 18.13 34.48
CA LEU A 178 15.49 17.35 33.28
C LEU A 178 16.06 15.92 33.37
N PRO A 179 15.25 14.86 33.15
CA PRO A 179 15.64 13.46 33.37
C PRO A 179 16.43 12.86 32.19
N PHE A 180 17.23 13.66 31.50
CA PHE A 180 18.18 13.16 30.50
C PHE A 180 19.59 13.23 31.09
N ARG A 181 20.01 12.13 31.73
CA ARG A 181 21.41 11.76 31.92
C ARG A 181 21.64 10.38 31.34
#